data_AF-A0A7K3RXS2-F1
#
_entry.id   AF-A0A7K3RXS2-F1
#
_cell.length_a   1.000
_cell.length_b   1.000
_cell.length_c   1.000
_cell.angle_alpha   90.00
_cell.angle_beta   90.00
_cell.angle_gamma   90.00
#
_symmetry.space_group_name_H-M   'P 1'
#
loop_
_entity.id
_entity.type
_entity.pdbx_description
1 polymer ?
#
loop_
_entity_poly.entity_id
_entity_poly.type
_entity_poly.pdbx_seq_one_letter_code
_entity_poly.pdbx_strand_id
1 'polypeptide(L)'
;VGVAVPGPLDHRDGVLHRVTGFPQWDGYPLRAALAERTGLPVVLDKDTNAAALALALGGAGGGDFAYLHLGTGLGAGLVLGGEV
;
A
#
# COMPACT_ATOMS: atom_id res chain seq x y z
N VAL A 1 9.12 9.44 3.35
CA VAL A 1 8.98 8.08 3.91
C VAL A 1 7.87 7.36 3.16
N GLY A 2 8.18 6.27 2.46
CA GLY A 2 7.17 5.42 1.83
C GLY A 2 6.85 4.24 2.74
N VAL A 3 5.57 3.90 2.92
CA VAL A 3 5.13 2.81 3.79
C VAL A 3 4.11 1.94 3.07
N ALA A 4 4.42 0.66 2.96
CA ALA A 4 3.49 -0.38 2.55
C ALA A 4 2.71 -0.88 3.77
N VAL A 5 1.38 -0.91 3.68
CA VAL A 5 0.50 -1.26 4.82
C VAL A 5 -0.59 -2.26 4.42
N PRO A 6 -1.11 -3.06 5.38
CA PRO A 6 -2.31 -3.84 5.13
C PRO A 6 -3.54 -2.92 4.97
N GLY A 7 -4.53 -3.41 4.24
CA GLY A 7 -5.82 -2.73 4.11
C GLY A 7 -6.85 -3.11 5.18
N PRO A 8 -7.99 -2.41 5.23
CA PRO A 8 -8.39 -1.33 4.32
C PRO A 8 -7.73 0.03 4.67
N LEU A 9 -7.35 0.78 3.64
CA LEU A 9 -6.69 2.09 3.72
C LEU A 9 -7.48 3.10 2.88
N ASP A 10 -7.82 4.27 3.43
CA ASP A 10 -8.17 5.44 2.61
C ASP A 10 -6.87 6.11 2.16
N HIS A 11 -6.53 5.95 0.88
CA HIS A 11 -5.30 6.51 0.30
C HIS A 11 -5.28 8.04 0.30
N ARG A 12 -6.43 8.71 0.25
CA ARG A 12 -6.52 10.18 0.18
C ARG A 12 -6.10 10.77 1.51
N ASP A 13 -6.73 10.32 2.59
CA ASP A 13 -6.50 10.86 3.92
C ASP A 13 -5.36 10.15 4.66
N GLY A 14 -4.95 8.97 4.18
CA GLY A 14 -3.94 8.15 4.83
C GLY A 14 -4.42 7.58 6.17
N VAL A 15 -5.70 7.23 6.22
CA VAL A 15 -6.42 6.71 7.38
C VAL A 15 -6.66 5.21 7.21
N LEU A 16 -6.31 4.44 8.23
CA LEU A 16 -6.61 3.01 8.26
C LEU A 16 -8.04 2.78 8.74
N HIS A 17 -8.65 1.71 8.24
CA HIS A 17 -9.95 1.25 8.69
C HIS A 17 -9.83 -0.11 9.38
N ARG A 18 -10.91 -0.89 9.41
CA ARG A 18 -11.01 -2.24 10.01
C ARG A 18 -9.99 -3.25 9.46
N VAL A 19 -8.71 -3.07 9.74
CA VAL A 19 -7.61 -3.98 9.40
C VAL A 19 -7.80 -5.25 10.21
N THR A 20 -7.84 -6.39 9.52
CA THR A 20 -7.99 -7.70 10.15
C THR A 20 -6.87 -7.94 11.17
N GLY A 21 -7.24 -8.27 12.41
CA GLY A 21 -6.28 -8.47 13.51
C GLY A 21 -5.82 -7.21 14.24
N PHE A 22 -6.20 -6.02 13.75
CA PHE A 22 -5.81 -4.73 14.34
C PHE A 22 -7.01 -3.78 14.50
N PRO A 23 -8.00 -4.10 15.35
CA PRO A 23 -9.22 -3.31 15.50
C PRO A 23 -8.97 -1.87 15.96
N GLN A 24 -7.90 -1.64 16.73
CA GLN A 24 -7.47 -0.30 17.19
C GLN A 24 -6.99 0.62 16.08
N TRP A 25 -6.85 0.13 14.84
CA TRP A 25 -6.45 0.93 13.69
C TRP A 25 -7.63 1.52 12.93
N ASP A 26 -8.87 1.17 13.27
CA ASP A 26 -10.04 1.74 12.61
C ASP A 26 -10.17 3.25 12.89
N GLY A 27 -10.04 4.07 11.85
CA GLY A 27 -9.99 5.53 11.95
C GLY A 27 -8.61 6.10 12.30
N TYR A 28 -7.55 5.28 12.35
CA TYR A 28 -6.23 5.76 12.75
C TYR A 28 -5.53 6.56 11.63
N PRO A 29 -5.15 7.83 11.86
CA PRO A 29 -4.56 8.71 10.83
C PRO A 29 -3.06 8.44 10.66
N LEU A 30 -2.72 7.26 10.16
CA LEU A 30 -1.34 6.77 10.10
C LEU A 30 -0.40 7.73 9.38
N ARG A 31 -0.83 8.33 8.26
CA ARG A 31 0.01 9.26 7.48
C ARG A 31 0.41 10.47 8.31
N ALA A 32 -0.56 11.10 8.99
CA ALA A 32 -0.32 12.27 9.83
C ALA A 32 0.55 11.92 11.04
N ALA A 33 0.25 10.80 11.72
CA ALA A 33 1.02 10.35 12.88
C ALA A 33 2.48 10.05 12.54
N LEU A 34 2.76 9.45 11.38
CA LEU A 34 4.13 9.22 10.91
C LEU A 34 4.82 10.51 10.47
N ALA A 35 4.10 11.41 9.80
CA ALA A 35 4.66 12.69 9.35
C ALA A 35 5.09 13.55 10.55
N GLU A 36 4.26 13.63 11.59
CA GLU A 36 4.58 14.34 12.84
C GLU A 36 5.83 13.76 13.51
N ARG A 37 5.90 12.42 13.63
CA ARG A 37 7.01 11.74 14.33
C ARG A 37 8.32 11.78 13.56
N THR A 38 8.26 11.77 12.24
CA THR A 38 9.47 11.72 11.38
C THR A 38 9.91 13.09 10.92
N GLY A 39 9.04 14.10 10.94
CA GLY A 39 9.30 15.41 10.34
C GLY A 39 9.42 15.37 8.80
N LEU A 40 8.97 14.30 8.16
CA LEU A 40 9.15 14.06 6.72
C LEU A 40 7.81 13.85 6.01
N PRO A 41 7.72 14.12 4.70
CA PRO A 41 6.55 13.72 3.90
C PRO A 41 6.35 12.20 3.94
N VAL A 42 5.11 11.77 4.13
CA VAL A 42 4.72 10.35 4.21
C VAL A 42 3.78 9.99 3.07
N VAL A 43 4.12 8.91 2.36
CA VAL A 43 3.27 8.27 1.36
C VAL A 43 2.91 6.87 1.86
N LEU A 44 1.62 6.54 1.85
CA LEU A 44 1.10 5.23 2.19
C LEU A 44 0.51 4.57 0.96
N ASP A 45 0.72 3.27 0.82
CA ASP A 45 0.01 2.44 -0.14
C ASP A 45 -0.16 1.02 0.41
N LYS A 46 -0.99 0.21 -0.24
CA LYS A 46 -1.13 -1.21 0.06
C LYS A 46 0.16 -1.95 -0.27
N ASP A 47 0.47 -2.95 0.55
CA ASP A 47 1.55 -3.91 0.32
C ASP A 47 1.55 -4.54 -1.09
N THR A 48 0.39 -4.90 -1.62
CA THR A 48 0.28 -5.49 -2.96
C THR A 48 0.59 -4.49 -4.08
N ASN A 49 0.23 -3.21 -3.92
CA ASN A 49 0.58 -2.15 -4.86
C ASN A 49 2.08 -1.86 -4.82
N ALA A 50 2.67 -1.79 -3.62
CA ALA A 50 4.11 -1.62 -3.46
C ALA A 50 4.90 -2.78 -4.10
N ALA A 51 4.40 -4.01 -4.01
CA ALA A 51 4.99 -5.17 -4.68
C ALA A 51 4.88 -5.07 -6.22
N ALA A 52 3.72 -4.68 -6.74
CA ALA A 52 3.53 -4.45 -8.18
C ALA A 52 4.48 -3.35 -8.71
N LEU A 53 4.60 -2.23 -7.99
CA LEU A 53 5.53 -1.14 -8.31
C LEU A 53 6.98 -1.63 -8.36
N ALA A 54 7.40 -2.44 -7.39
CA ALA A 54 8.76 -2.97 -7.37
C ALA A 54 9.07 -3.84 -8.60
N LEU A 55 8.12 -4.65 -9.07
CA LEU A 55 8.27 -5.46 -10.28
C LEU A 55 8.34 -4.61 -11.55
N ALA A 56 7.52 -3.55 -11.63
CA ALA A 56 7.54 -2.60 -12.74
C ALA A 56 8.90 -1.88 -12.82
N LEU A 57 9.40 -1.38 -11.69
CA LEU A 57 10.70 -0.70 -11.61
C LEU A 57 11.89 -1.64 -11.87
N GLY A 58 11.76 -2.92 -11.50
CA GLY A 58 12.79 -3.93 -11.73
C GLY A 58 12.89 -4.44 -13.16
N GLY A 59 12.04 -3.95 -14.09
CA GLY A 59 12.02 -4.39 -15.49
C GLY A 59 11.47 -5.81 -15.71
N ALA A 60 10.96 -6.45 -14.65
CA ALA A 60 10.33 -7.77 -14.72
C ALA A 60 8.89 -7.70 -15.27
N GLY A 61 8.28 -6.52 -15.25
CA GLY A 61 6.90 -6.27 -15.69
C GLY A 61 6.82 -5.30 -16.87
N GLY A 62 7.29 -5.73 -18.04
CA GLY A 62 7.06 -4.96 -19.26
C GLY A 62 5.58 -4.98 -19.67
N GLY A 63 4.96 -3.81 -19.76
CA GLY A 63 3.54 -3.67 -20.14
C GLY A 63 2.57 -3.83 -18.97
N ASP A 64 1.31 -4.14 -19.29
CA ASP A 64 0.24 -4.29 -18.30
C ASP A 64 0.32 -5.66 -17.61
N PHE A 65 0.26 -5.69 -16.28
CA PHE A 65 0.30 -6.94 -15.52
C PHE A 65 -0.43 -6.87 -14.18
N ALA A 66 -0.65 -8.03 -13.58
CA ALA A 66 -1.14 -8.16 -12.21
C ALA A 66 -0.12 -8.90 -11.35
N TYR A 67 0.26 -8.31 -10.22
CA TYR A 67 0.91 -9.03 -9.13
C TYR A 67 -0.17 -9.73 -8.29
N LEU A 68 -0.01 -11.03 -8.06
CA LEU A 68 -0.90 -11.81 -7.20
C LEU A 68 -0.13 -12.33 -5.99
N HIS A 69 -0.62 -11.99 -4.80
CA HIS A 69 -0.14 -12.55 -3.54
C HIS A 69 -1.09 -13.67 -3.08
N LEU A 70 -0.58 -14.89 -3.01
CA LEU A 70 -1.31 -16.08 -2.60
C LEU A 70 -0.69 -16.62 -1.30
N GLY A 71 -1.35 -16.36 -0.18
CA GLY A 71 -0.91 -16.79 1.15
C GLY A 71 -2.08 -17.23 2.01
N THR A 72 -2.18 -16.71 3.24
CA THR A 72 -3.37 -16.92 4.09
C THR A 72 -4.64 -16.26 3.53
N GLY A 73 -4.48 -15.35 2.55
CA GLY A 73 -5.53 -14.77 1.74
C GLY A 73 -5.03 -14.47 0.32
N LEU A 74 -5.90 -13.82 -0.45
CA LEU A 74 -5.60 -13.34 -1.80
C LEU A 74 -5.45 -11.82 -1.80
N GLY A 75 -4.33 -11.34 -2.32
CA GLY A 75 -4.08 -9.93 -2.60
C GLY A 75 -3.66 -9.72 -4.04
N ALA A 76 -3.93 -8.54 -4.58
CA ALA A 76 -3.49 -8.17 -5.93
C ALA A 76 -3.07 -6.70 -6.01
N GLY A 77 -2.10 -6.43 -6.88
CA GLY A 77 -1.75 -5.09 -7.35
C GLY A 77 -1.71 -5.12 -8.88
N LEU A 78 -2.19 -4.06 -9.53
CA LEU A 78 -2.24 -3.98 -10.98
C LEU A 78 -1.21 -2.98 -11.46
N VAL A 79 -0.64 -3.21 -12.64
CA VAL A 79 0.12 -2.21 -13.39
C VAL A 79 -0.54 -2.08 -14.74
N LEU A 80 -1.02 -0.88 -15.06
CA LEU A 80 -1.74 -0.58 -16.30
C LEU A 80 -1.15 0.71 -16.89
N GLY A 81 -0.72 0.67 -18.15
CA GLY A 81 -0.08 1.81 -18.80
C GLY A 81 1.21 2.27 -18.12
N GLY A 82 1.84 1.40 -17.33
CA GLY A 82 3.02 1.73 -16.52
C GLY A 82 2.73 2.39 -15.17
N GLU A 83 1.45 2.50 -14.78
CA GLU A 83 1.03 3.03 -13.48
C GLU A 83 0.43 1.94 -12.59
N VAL A 84 0.59 2.08 -11.27
CA VAL A 84 0.05 1.20 -10.23
C VAL A 84 -1.20 1.79 -9.62
#